data_AF-C2FTX3-F1
#
_entry.id   AF-C2FTX3-F1
#
_cell.length_a   1.000
_cell.length_b   1.000
_cell.length_c   1.000
_cell.angle_alpha   90.00
_cell.angle_beta   90.00
_cell.angle_gamma   90.00
#
_symmetry.space_group_name_H-M   'P 1'
#
loop_
_entity.id
_entity.type
_entity.pdbx_description
1 polymer ?
#
loop_
_entity_poly.entity_id
_entity_poly.type
_entity_poly.pdbx_seq_one_letter_code
_entity_poly.pdbx_strand_id
1 'polypeptide(L)'
;MKKLNHYLLVLLFSASFVALQSCSKDDPVPEDDQEEVGGVTLTFTEVERETHGDHYHYNDITGAETETVSFSGNPLLPPVGAHLDLEEGKTYRLSMVAKDFAGRETQQTFVERDDIHQVFLLGAPAGTLEYVYADRKADNTKVNVGVTGYLTVLKTSDSFTFRYVLRHLNPGAKAGITAADWNNVNFTKFSGENDLDLKVNLHLIHAGDHGH
;
A
#
# COMPACT_ATOMS: atom_id res chain seq x y z
N MET A 1 -89.41 4.66 -21.90
CA MET A 1 -89.38 6.13 -22.03
C MET A 1 -88.94 6.75 -20.71
N LYS A 2 -87.96 7.65 -20.77
CA LYS A 2 -87.48 8.62 -19.74
C LYS A 2 -86.69 8.04 -18.56
N LYS A 3 -85.52 8.54 -18.15
CA LYS A 3 -84.56 9.54 -18.65
C LYS A 3 -83.22 9.26 -17.93
N LEU A 4 -82.12 9.31 -18.66
CA LEU A 4 -80.74 9.35 -18.17
C LEU A 4 -80.33 10.82 -17.90
N ASN A 5 -79.57 11.07 -16.82
CA ASN A 5 -78.63 12.20 -16.61
C ASN A 5 -77.92 11.94 -15.26
N HIS A 6 -76.69 11.41 -15.22
CA HIS A 6 -75.40 12.12 -15.29
C HIS A 6 -75.34 13.39 -14.43
N TYR A 7 -74.73 13.30 -13.24
CA TYR A 7 -73.72 14.20 -12.63
C TYR A 7 -73.24 13.49 -11.34
N LEU A 8 -72.05 12.87 -11.31
CA LEU A 8 -70.73 13.45 -11.02
C LEU A 8 -70.41 13.45 -9.50
N LEU A 9 -69.26 12.86 -9.13
CA LEU A 9 -68.58 12.88 -7.81
C LEU A 9 -69.32 12.15 -6.67
N VAL A 10 -68.81 11.15 -5.94
CA VAL A 10 -67.45 10.76 -5.55
C VAL A 10 -67.46 9.25 -5.32
N LEU A 11 -66.66 8.54 -6.11
CA LEU A 11 -66.32 7.14 -5.90
C LEU A 11 -64.89 7.11 -5.36
N LEU A 12 -64.61 6.15 -4.46
CA LEU A 12 -63.29 5.74 -3.96
C LEU A 12 -62.80 6.44 -2.69
N PHE A 13 -63.14 5.86 -1.54
CA PHE A 13 -62.19 5.74 -0.44
C PHE A 13 -62.36 4.37 0.24
N SER A 14 -62.12 3.33 -0.56
CA SER A 14 -61.96 1.96 -0.08
C SER A 14 -60.52 1.76 0.37
N ALA A 15 -60.37 1.34 1.62
CA ALA A 15 -59.24 0.67 2.25
C ALA A 15 -58.05 0.28 1.33
N SER A 16 -56.85 0.75 1.68
CA SER A 16 -55.57 0.22 1.19
C SER A 16 -54.37 0.73 2.02
N PHE A 17 -53.58 -0.21 2.55
CA PHE A 17 -52.22 -0.13 3.15
C PHE A 17 -52.08 0.67 4.47
N VAL A 18 -51.95 0.08 5.67
CA VAL A 18 -50.94 -0.88 6.19
C VAL A 18 -49.50 -0.51 5.80
N ALA A 19 -48.77 -0.04 6.82
CA ALA A 19 -47.31 -0.04 7.00
C ALA A 19 -46.46 0.78 6.00
N LEU A 20 -46.37 2.08 6.24
CA LEU A 20 -45.15 2.84 5.98
C LEU A 20 -44.52 3.25 7.32
N GLN A 21 -43.97 2.27 8.04
CA GLN A 21 -42.81 2.54 8.88
C GLN A 21 -41.65 2.77 7.91
N SER A 22 -41.62 3.97 7.33
CA SER A 22 -40.49 4.42 6.53
C SER A 22 -39.25 4.32 7.40
N CYS A 23 -38.36 3.42 7.02
CA CYS A 23 -37.04 3.24 7.61
C CYS A 23 -36.42 4.60 7.93
N SER A 24 -36.01 4.80 9.19
CA SER A 24 -34.96 5.76 9.51
C SER A 24 -33.73 5.31 8.74
N LYS A 25 -33.52 5.91 7.57
CA LYS A 25 -32.22 5.86 6.93
C LYS A 25 -31.34 6.75 7.80
N ASP A 26 -30.60 6.15 8.72
CA ASP A 26 -29.32 6.73 9.08
C ASP A 26 -28.59 6.83 7.73
N ASP A 27 -28.48 8.04 7.20
CA ASP A 27 -27.68 8.28 6.01
C ASP A 27 -26.29 7.72 6.32
N PRO A 28 -25.76 6.77 5.53
CA PRO A 28 -24.45 6.21 5.79
C PRO A 28 -23.47 7.38 5.81
N VAL A 29 -22.79 7.56 6.94
CA VAL A 29 -21.66 8.48 7.03
C VAL A 29 -20.71 8.06 5.90
N PRO A 30 -20.37 8.97 4.96
CA PRO A 30 -19.38 8.66 3.95
C PRO A 30 -18.13 8.13 4.65
N GLU A 31 -17.69 6.93 4.30
CA GLU A 31 -16.40 6.45 4.80
C GLU A 31 -15.35 7.41 4.25
N ASP A 32 -14.56 8.02 5.13
CA ASP A 32 -13.39 8.79 4.72
C ASP A 32 -12.52 7.88 3.84
N ASP A 33 -12.02 8.41 2.73
CA ASP A 33 -11.08 7.67 1.89
C ASP A 33 -9.81 7.41 2.71
N GLN A 34 -9.67 6.17 3.18
CA GLN A 34 -8.55 5.75 4.03
C GLN A 34 -7.22 5.67 3.27
N GLU A 35 -7.21 5.96 1.96
CA GLU A 35 -6.01 6.06 1.13
C GLU A 35 -5.45 7.49 1.06
N GLU A 36 -6.11 8.49 1.67
CA GLU A 36 -5.54 9.83 1.81
C GLU A 36 -4.43 9.88 2.87
N VAL A 37 -3.17 9.88 2.40
CA VAL A 37 -1.98 9.83 3.26
C VAL A 37 -1.37 11.23 3.49
N GLY A 38 -1.26 11.63 4.76
CA GLY A 38 -0.61 12.88 5.19
C GLY A 38 0.88 12.73 5.55
N GLY A 39 1.35 11.50 5.76
CA GLY A 39 2.76 11.19 6.02
C GLY A 39 3.09 9.71 5.87
N VAL A 40 4.32 9.40 5.48
CA VAL A 40 4.81 8.01 5.35
C VAL A 40 6.17 7.88 6.01
N THR A 41 6.43 6.78 6.70
CA THR A 41 7.77 6.40 7.15
C THR A 41 8.14 5.07 6.52
N LEU A 42 9.33 5.02 5.90
CA LEU A 42 9.97 3.77 5.49
C LEU A 42 11.07 3.45 6.50
N THR A 43 11.02 2.24 7.05
CA THR A 43 12.03 1.73 7.99
C THR A 43 12.62 0.44 7.43
N PHE A 44 13.95 0.36 7.45
CA PHE A 44 14.76 -0.78 7.04
C PHE A 44 15.43 -1.34 8.28
N THR A 45 14.90 -2.45 8.81
CA THR A 45 15.45 -3.12 9.99
C THR A 45 16.28 -4.31 9.55
N GLU A 46 17.55 -4.40 9.96
CA GLU A 46 18.37 -5.57 9.65
C GLU A 46 17.75 -6.86 10.20
N VAL A 47 17.75 -7.92 9.40
CA VAL A 47 17.26 -9.25 9.76
C VAL A 47 18.22 -10.33 9.27
N GLU A 48 18.26 -11.45 9.98
CA GLU A 48 18.96 -12.63 9.49
C GLU A 48 18.20 -13.21 8.30
N ARG A 49 18.93 -13.74 7.32
CA ARG A 49 18.37 -14.47 6.18
C ARG A 49 19.02 -15.85 6.14
N GLU A 50 18.24 -16.86 6.49
CA GLU A 50 18.69 -18.24 6.55
C GLU A 50 18.11 -19.03 5.37
N THR A 51 18.97 -19.80 4.67
CA THR A 51 18.50 -20.68 3.60
C THR A 51 17.85 -21.92 4.21
N HIS A 52 16.61 -22.21 3.81
CA HIS A 52 15.88 -23.39 4.26
C HIS A 52 15.31 -24.15 3.05
N GLY A 53 16.19 -24.93 2.40
CA GLY A 53 15.82 -25.70 1.22
C GLY A 53 15.54 -24.82 0.01
N ASP A 54 14.26 -24.69 -0.35
CA ASP A 54 13.78 -23.94 -1.51
C ASP A 54 13.33 -22.51 -1.20
N HIS A 55 13.43 -22.08 0.06
CA HIS A 55 13.05 -20.74 0.51
C HIS A 55 14.00 -20.19 1.58
N TYR A 56 13.74 -18.95 1.99
CA TYR A 56 14.46 -18.30 3.08
C TYR A 56 13.57 -18.15 4.31
N HIS A 57 14.16 -18.32 5.48
CA HIS A 57 13.63 -17.83 6.75
C HIS A 57 14.28 -16.50 7.07
N TYR A 58 13.50 -15.62 7.70
CA TYR A 58 13.95 -14.31 8.14
C TYR A 58 13.69 -14.17 9.62
N ASN A 59 14.73 -13.87 10.40
CA ASN A 59 14.65 -13.76 11.85
C ASN A 59 15.06 -12.36 12.30
N ASP A 60 14.38 -11.86 13.32
CA ASP A 60 14.70 -10.57 13.91
C ASP A 60 16.02 -10.65 14.68
N ILE A 61 16.91 -9.70 14.42
CA ILE A 61 18.13 -9.52 15.20
C ILE A 61 17.78 -8.66 16.42
N THR A 62 18.13 -9.14 17.61
CA THR A 62 17.90 -8.36 18.83
C THR A 62 18.77 -7.10 18.81
N GLY A 63 18.12 -5.94 18.87
CA GLY A 63 18.82 -4.65 18.81
C GLY A 63 19.35 -4.30 17.41
N ALA A 64 18.72 -4.85 16.36
CA ALA A 64 19.06 -4.54 14.97
C ALA A 64 19.15 -3.04 14.71
N GLU A 65 20.14 -2.65 13.89
CA GLU A 65 20.21 -1.30 13.36
C GLU A 65 19.04 -1.04 12.41
N THR A 66 18.60 0.22 12.40
CA THR A 66 17.48 0.66 11.57
C THR A 66 17.85 1.91 10.80
N GLU A 67 17.68 1.85 9.48
CA GLU A 67 17.70 3.01 8.61
C GLU A 67 16.26 3.48 8.39
N THR A 68 15.99 4.78 8.52
CA THR A 68 14.63 5.31 8.44
C THR A 68 14.56 6.63 7.71
N VAL A 69 13.54 6.78 6.87
CA VAL A 69 13.20 8.04 6.23
C VAL A 69 11.70 8.31 6.36
N SER A 70 11.37 9.55 6.73
CA SER A 70 9.99 10.02 6.82
C SER A 70 9.69 11.01 5.71
N PHE A 71 8.51 10.90 5.13
CA PHE A 71 7.96 11.73 4.08
C PHE A 71 6.74 12.47 4.62
N SER A 72 6.65 13.76 4.35
CA SER A 72 5.54 14.58 4.80
C SER A 72 5.27 15.74 3.85
N GLY A 73 4.14 16.41 4.02
CA GLY A 73 3.71 17.52 3.18
C GLY A 73 2.93 17.07 1.94
N ASN A 74 2.62 18.03 1.07
CA ASN A 74 1.97 17.77 -0.21
C ASN A 74 2.71 18.54 -1.32
N PRO A 75 3.54 17.88 -2.14
CA PRO A 75 3.77 16.43 -2.20
C PRO A 75 4.54 15.88 -0.98
N LEU A 76 4.43 14.57 -0.74
CA LEU A 76 5.18 13.85 0.29
C LEU A 76 6.67 13.81 -0.06
N LEU A 77 7.47 14.63 0.61
CA LEU A 77 8.92 14.74 0.39
C LEU A 77 9.70 14.34 1.63
N PRO A 78 10.90 13.74 1.47
CA PRO A 78 11.79 13.50 2.59
C PRO A 78 12.47 14.82 3.04
N PRO A 79 13.12 14.85 4.21
CA PRO A 79 13.99 15.95 4.61
C PRO A 79 15.05 16.26 3.56
N VAL A 80 15.45 17.53 3.45
CA VAL A 80 16.53 17.94 2.54
C VAL A 80 17.82 17.23 2.93
N GLY A 81 18.46 16.58 1.95
CA GLY A 81 19.70 15.81 2.17
C GLY A 81 19.49 14.42 2.76
N ALA A 82 18.24 13.98 2.95
CA ALA A 82 17.94 12.61 3.38
C ALA A 82 18.51 11.61 2.37
N HIS A 83 19.29 10.68 2.90
CA HIS A 83 19.79 9.51 2.21
C HIS A 83 19.71 8.33 3.17
N LEU A 84 19.79 7.13 2.60
CA LEU A 84 19.87 5.86 3.30
C LEU A 84 21.14 5.16 2.84
N ASP A 85 21.81 4.48 3.76
CA ASP A 85 22.94 3.62 3.45
C ASP A 85 22.56 2.19 3.82
N LEU A 86 22.59 1.27 2.86
CA LEU A 86 22.36 -0.15 3.12
C LEU A 86 23.60 -0.97 2.73
N GLU A 87 23.98 -1.93 3.56
CA GLU A 87 25.23 -2.66 3.39
C GLU A 87 25.06 -3.91 2.54
N GLU A 88 26.03 -4.14 1.66
CA GLU A 88 26.18 -5.36 0.87
C GLU A 88 26.19 -6.61 1.76
N GLY A 89 25.43 -7.63 1.35
CA GLY A 89 25.31 -8.90 2.05
C GLY A 89 24.25 -8.91 3.17
N LYS A 90 23.77 -7.74 3.61
CA LYS A 90 22.70 -7.65 4.61
C LYS A 90 21.31 -7.78 3.98
N THR A 91 20.35 -8.22 4.80
CA THR A 91 18.93 -8.23 4.47
C THR A 91 18.20 -7.33 5.45
N TYR A 92 17.27 -6.54 4.94
CA TYR A 92 16.48 -5.60 5.72
C TYR A 92 15.00 -5.92 5.56
N ARG A 93 14.27 -5.99 6.67
CA ARG A 93 12.81 -5.87 6.65
C ARG A 93 12.46 -4.41 6.38
N LEU A 94 12.01 -4.14 5.15
CA LEU A 94 11.37 -2.89 4.78
C LEU A 94 9.95 -2.89 5.34
N SER A 95 9.61 -1.88 6.14
CA SER A 95 8.26 -1.61 6.65
C SER A 95 7.85 -0.20 6.28
N MET A 96 6.64 -0.06 5.74
CA MET A 96 6.01 1.22 5.43
C MET A 96 4.88 1.48 6.42
N VAL A 97 4.94 2.62 7.12
CA VAL A 97 3.85 3.11 7.94
C VAL A 97 3.29 4.38 7.29
N ALA A 98 2.03 4.35 6.89
CA ALA A 98 1.31 5.49 6.35
C ALA A 98 0.38 6.06 7.42
N LYS A 99 0.28 7.38 7.50
CA LYS A 99 -0.64 8.07 8.39
C LYS A 99 -1.50 9.04 7.60
N ASP A 100 -2.78 9.12 7.93
CA ASP A 100 -3.68 10.15 7.40
C ASP A 100 -3.39 11.53 8.00
N PHE A 101 -4.16 12.55 7.59
CA PHE A 101 -4.02 13.92 8.09
C PHE A 101 -4.41 14.09 9.58
N ALA A 102 -5.08 13.11 10.18
CA ALA A 102 -5.37 13.05 11.62
C ALA A 102 -4.30 12.28 12.42
N GLY A 103 -3.28 11.72 11.74
CA GLY A 103 -2.20 10.95 12.34
C GLY A 103 -2.55 9.49 12.65
N ARG A 104 -3.68 8.98 12.14
CA ARG A 104 -4.10 7.57 12.26
C ARG A 104 -3.35 6.74 11.23
N GLU A 105 -2.94 5.54 11.61
CA GLU A 105 -2.29 4.60 10.69
C GLU A 105 -3.28 4.02 9.68
N THR A 106 -2.88 3.97 8.41
CA THR A 106 -3.75 3.52 7.30
C THR A 106 -3.14 2.41 6.45
N GLN A 107 -1.88 2.03 6.68
CA GLN A 107 -1.17 1.08 5.82
C GLN A 107 -1.84 -0.30 5.72
N GLN A 108 -2.56 -0.71 6.77
CA GLN A 108 -3.25 -2.00 6.78
C GLN A 108 -4.39 -2.06 5.77
N THR A 109 -5.02 -0.93 5.44
CA THR A 109 -6.09 -0.85 4.42
C THR A 109 -5.55 -1.28 3.04
N PHE A 110 -4.30 -0.93 2.71
CA PHE A 110 -3.65 -1.39 1.47
C PHE A 110 -3.45 -2.92 1.47
N VAL A 111 -3.09 -3.51 2.62
CA VAL A 111 -2.91 -4.96 2.78
C VAL A 111 -4.24 -5.72 2.70
N GLU A 112 -5.31 -5.14 3.23
CA GLU A 112 -6.65 -5.73 3.19
C GLU A 112 -7.23 -5.70 1.78
N ARG A 113 -6.95 -4.64 1.03
CA ARG A 113 -7.30 -4.43 -0.39
C ARG A 113 -6.18 -4.90 -1.31
N ASP A 114 -5.62 -6.08 -1.02
CA ASP A 114 -4.49 -6.62 -1.78
C ASP A 114 -4.85 -6.97 -3.22
N ASP A 115 -6.12 -7.11 -3.59
CA ASP A 115 -6.53 -7.41 -4.97
C ASP A 115 -6.26 -6.25 -5.95
N ILE A 116 -6.04 -5.05 -5.40
CA ILE A 116 -5.80 -3.83 -6.18
C ILE A 116 -4.55 -3.05 -5.76
N HIS A 117 -3.88 -3.37 -4.65
CA HIS A 117 -2.68 -2.64 -4.23
C HIS A 117 -1.39 -3.40 -4.47
N GLN A 118 -0.37 -2.77 -5.06
CA GLN A 118 0.99 -3.33 -5.10
C GLN A 118 2.06 -2.26 -5.18
N VAL A 119 3.14 -2.47 -4.43
CA VAL A 119 4.33 -1.65 -4.40
C VAL A 119 5.32 -2.11 -5.45
N PHE A 120 5.95 -1.14 -6.13
CA PHE A 120 7.10 -1.32 -6.97
C PHE A 120 8.29 -0.54 -6.39
N LEU A 121 9.45 -1.19 -6.29
CA LEU A 121 10.70 -0.57 -5.85
C LEU A 121 11.59 -0.34 -7.08
N LEU A 122 11.87 0.92 -7.38
CA LEU A 122 12.52 1.33 -8.62
C LEU A 122 13.79 2.14 -8.33
N GLY A 123 14.61 2.32 -9.37
CA GLY A 123 15.80 3.16 -9.35
C GLY A 123 17.09 2.43 -8.98
N ALA A 124 16.99 1.26 -8.34
CA ALA A 124 18.15 0.42 -8.07
C ALA A 124 18.77 -0.12 -9.37
N PRO A 125 20.12 -0.12 -9.50
CA PRO A 125 20.77 -0.77 -10.63
C PRO A 125 20.45 -2.26 -10.72
N ALA A 126 20.51 -2.81 -11.93
CA ALA A 126 20.15 -4.21 -12.15
C ALA A 126 21.07 -5.16 -11.36
N GLY A 127 20.46 -6.04 -10.55
CA GLY A 127 21.17 -7.07 -9.80
C GLY A 127 21.88 -6.58 -8.53
N THR A 128 21.59 -5.36 -8.05
CA THR A 128 22.11 -4.87 -6.75
C THR A 128 21.17 -5.16 -5.59
N LEU A 129 19.86 -5.28 -5.83
CA LEU A 129 18.86 -5.59 -4.83
C LEU A 129 18.03 -6.81 -5.22
N GLU A 130 17.63 -7.57 -4.21
CA GLU A 130 16.59 -8.59 -4.29
C GLU A 130 15.48 -8.22 -3.30
N TYR A 131 14.22 -8.40 -3.69
CA TYR A 131 13.08 -8.10 -2.83
C TYR A 131 12.09 -9.27 -2.80
N VAL A 132 11.57 -9.53 -1.60
CA VAL A 132 10.52 -10.52 -1.34
C VAL A 132 9.39 -9.88 -0.56
N TYR A 133 8.18 -9.91 -1.08
CA TYR A 133 6.99 -9.45 -0.36
C TYR A 133 6.75 -10.29 0.90
N ALA A 134 6.35 -9.65 1.99
CA ALA A 134 6.15 -10.30 3.28
C ALA A 134 4.85 -9.89 3.99
N ASP A 135 3.94 -9.21 3.30
CA ASP A 135 2.67 -8.78 3.88
C ASP A 135 1.79 -9.97 4.27
N ARG A 136 1.07 -9.78 5.36
CA ARG A 136 0.11 -10.76 5.89
C ARG A 136 -1.19 -10.05 6.25
N LYS A 137 -2.29 -10.66 5.86
CA LYS A 137 -3.62 -10.31 6.36
C LYS A 137 -3.78 -10.75 7.81
N ALA A 138 -4.85 -10.26 8.46
CA ALA A 138 -5.17 -10.60 9.85
C ALA A 138 -5.32 -12.12 10.10
N ASP A 139 -5.75 -12.88 9.08
CA ASP A 139 -5.85 -14.35 9.11
C ASP A 139 -4.53 -15.07 8.78
N ASN A 140 -3.43 -14.32 8.69
CA ASN A 140 -2.08 -14.78 8.34
C ASN A 140 -1.90 -15.21 6.87
N THR A 141 -2.87 -14.94 5.99
CA THR A 141 -2.73 -15.14 4.55
C THR A 141 -1.65 -14.24 3.98
N LYS A 142 -0.69 -14.82 3.24
CA LYS A 142 0.37 -14.08 2.54
C LYS A 142 -0.20 -13.35 1.33
N VAL A 143 0.15 -12.09 1.17
CA VAL A 143 -0.24 -11.26 0.01
C VAL A 143 0.95 -10.43 -0.48
N ASN A 144 0.91 -10.00 -1.75
CA ASN A 144 2.00 -9.24 -2.37
C ASN A 144 1.60 -7.77 -2.49
N VAL A 145 1.64 -7.01 -1.40
CA VAL A 145 1.30 -5.58 -1.43
C VAL A 145 2.56 -4.73 -1.34
N GLY A 146 3.48 -5.04 -0.44
CA GLY A 146 4.79 -4.43 -0.26
C GLY A 146 4.81 -3.35 0.83
N VAL A 147 3.78 -3.29 1.68
CA VAL A 147 3.83 -2.54 2.95
C VAL A 147 4.91 -3.13 3.84
N THR A 148 5.09 -4.45 3.83
CA THR A 148 6.23 -5.15 4.42
C THR A 148 6.89 -6.07 3.40
N GLY A 149 8.22 -6.08 3.38
CA GLY A 149 8.99 -7.05 2.61
C GLY A 149 10.44 -7.14 3.06
N TYR A 150 11.18 -8.08 2.49
CA TYR A 150 12.60 -8.28 2.74
C TYR A 150 13.42 -7.82 1.54
N LEU A 151 14.30 -6.85 1.76
CA LEU A 151 15.21 -6.30 0.77
C LEU A 151 16.63 -6.77 1.09
N THR A 152 17.21 -7.61 0.23
CA THR A 152 18.62 -8.01 0.35
C THR A 152 19.49 -7.16 -0.57
N VAL A 153 20.58 -6.63 -0.03
CA VAL A 153 21.61 -5.95 -0.81
C VAL A 153 22.59 -6.98 -1.35
N LEU A 154 22.56 -7.20 -2.65
CA LEU A 154 23.40 -8.19 -3.33
C LEU A 154 24.78 -7.64 -3.70
N LYS A 155 24.85 -6.34 -4.00
CA LYS A 155 26.06 -5.66 -4.47
C LYS A 155 26.04 -4.18 -4.08
N THR A 156 27.23 -3.60 -3.89
CA THR A 156 27.40 -2.16 -3.75
C THR A 156 27.05 -1.41 -5.04
N SER A 157 26.79 -0.12 -4.89
CA SER A 157 26.50 0.83 -5.97
C SER A 157 26.66 2.24 -5.43
N ASP A 158 27.12 3.15 -6.28
CA ASP A 158 27.00 4.60 -6.05
C ASP A 158 25.54 4.97 -5.73
N SER A 159 25.37 6.11 -5.06
CA SER A 159 24.08 6.71 -4.73
C SER A 159 23.13 6.77 -5.93
N PHE A 160 21.88 6.33 -5.74
CA PHE A 160 20.80 6.43 -6.72
C PHE A 160 19.48 6.87 -6.08
N THR A 161 18.55 7.38 -6.89
CA THR A 161 17.20 7.70 -6.42
C THR A 161 16.40 6.41 -6.28
N PHE A 162 16.28 5.90 -5.06
CA PHE A 162 15.34 4.85 -4.73
C PHE A 162 13.92 5.40 -4.76
N ARG A 163 13.01 4.67 -5.41
CA ARG A 163 11.62 5.08 -5.57
C ARG A 163 10.69 3.97 -5.11
N TYR A 164 9.93 4.23 -4.07
CA TYR A 164 8.87 3.36 -3.54
C TYR A 164 7.54 3.83 -4.10
N VAL A 165 6.91 3.02 -4.96
CA VAL A 165 5.65 3.37 -5.64
C VAL A 165 4.55 2.42 -5.21
N LEU A 166 3.57 2.88 -4.45
CA LEU A 166 2.34 2.12 -4.20
C LEU A 166 1.33 2.43 -5.31
N ARG A 167 0.88 1.39 -6.01
CA ARG A 167 -0.14 1.48 -7.06
C ARG A 167 -1.50 1.08 -6.52
N HIS A 168 -2.52 1.89 -6.83
CA HIS A 168 -3.92 1.52 -6.84
C HIS A 168 -4.28 1.05 -8.24
N LEU A 169 -4.45 -0.24 -8.42
CA LEU A 169 -4.71 -0.89 -9.70
C LEU A 169 -6.21 -0.94 -9.97
N ASN A 170 -6.60 -0.82 -11.24
CA ASN A 170 -7.99 -1.08 -11.61
C ASN A 170 -8.37 -2.54 -11.27
N PRO A 171 -9.64 -2.82 -10.94
CA PRO A 171 -10.10 -4.17 -10.64
C PRO A 171 -9.67 -5.18 -11.72
N GLY A 172 -9.06 -6.28 -11.27
CA GLY A 172 -8.56 -7.37 -12.12
C GLY A 172 -7.20 -7.13 -12.78
N ALA A 173 -6.65 -5.92 -12.77
CA ALA A 173 -5.33 -5.65 -13.35
C ALA A 173 -4.20 -6.37 -12.61
N LYS A 174 -4.34 -6.57 -11.30
CA LYS A 174 -3.34 -7.26 -10.47
C LYS A 174 -3.14 -8.73 -10.85
N ALA A 175 -4.12 -9.38 -11.47
CA ALA A 175 -3.99 -10.76 -11.93
C ALA A 175 -2.85 -10.97 -12.95
N GLY A 176 -2.41 -9.89 -13.62
CA GLY A 176 -1.27 -9.90 -14.54
C GLY A 176 0.08 -9.55 -13.91
N ILE A 177 0.15 -9.41 -12.58
CA ILE A 177 1.35 -8.98 -11.85
C ILE A 177 1.81 -10.10 -10.92
N THR A 178 3.10 -10.37 -10.93
CA THR A 178 3.71 -11.40 -10.07
C THR A 178 4.63 -10.75 -9.03
N ALA A 179 5.04 -11.53 -8.02
CA ALA A 179 6.05 -11.08 -7.06
C ALA A 179 7.40 -10.73 -7.72
N ALA A 180 7.71 -11.35 -8.86
CA ALA A 180 8.94 -11.08 -9.62
C ALA A 180 8.91 -9.71 -10.32
N ASP A 181 7.75 -9.06 -10.44
CA ASP A 181 7.59 -7.74 -11.05
C ASP A 181 7.92 -6.59 -10.08
N TRP A 182 8.42 -6.85 -8.86
CA TRP A 182 8.65 -5.82 -7.84
C TRP A 182 9.51 -4.64 -8.31
N ASN A 183 10.43 -4.84 -9.26
CA ASN A 183 11.28 -3.79 -9.87
C ASN A 183 10.92 -3.48 -11.33
N ASN A 184 9.69 -3.80 -11.76
CA ASN A 184 9.29 -3.61 -13.15
C ASN A 184 9.22 -2.12 -13.50
N VAL A 185 10.23 -1.61 -14.22
CA VAL A 185 10.29 -0.20 -14.66
C VAL A 185 9.12 0.22 -15.55
N ASN A 186 8.43 -0.75 -16.15
CA ASN A 186 7.23 -0.54 -16.97
C ASN A 186 5.93 -0.76 -16.17
N PHE A 187 5.93 -0.62 -14.84
CA PHE A 187 4.76 -0.83 -13.97
C PHE A 187 3.51 -0.04 -14.39
N THR A 188 3.66 1.09 -15.08
CA THR A 188 2.54 1.88 -15.61
C THR A 188 1.76 1.18 -16.73
N LYS A 189 2.28 0.08 -17.29
CA LYS A 189 1.52 -0.80 -18.19
C LYS A 189 0.32 -1.45 -17.50
N PHE A 190 0.37 -1.57 -16.17
CA PHE A 190 -0.74 -2.05 -15.36
C PHE A 190 -1.66 -0.87 -15.03
N SER A 191 -2.90 -0.92 -15.52
CA SER A 191 -3.88 0.17 -15.39
C SER A 191 -4.18 0.52 -13.93
N GLY A 192 -4.30 1.81 -13.64
CA GLY A 192 -4.54 2.35 -12.29
C GLY A 192 -3.77 3.63 -12.04
N GLU A 193 -3.70 4.06 -10.79
CA GLU A 193 -3.05 5.28 -10.32
C GLU A 193 -2.00 5.00 -9.23
N ASN A 194 -1.20 6.00 -8.88
CA ASN A 194 -0.25 5.90 -7.77
C ASN A 194 -0.89 6.51 -6.53
N ASP A 195 -1.00 5.75 -5.44
CA ASP A 195 -1.31 6.33 -4.13
C ASP A 195 -0.08 6.99 -3.55
N LEU A 196 1.08 6.34 -3.71
CA LEU A 196 2.37 6.83 -3.24
C LEU A 196 3.42 6.80 -4.35
N ASP A 197 4.25 7.83 -4.39
CA ASP A 197 5.46 7.92 -5.20
C ASP A 197 6.57 8.61 -4.40
N LEU A 198 7.22 7.82 -3.54
CA LEU A 198 8.22 8.31 -2.58
C LEU A 198 9.61 8.16 -3.17
N LYS A 199 10.44 9.19 -3.03
CA LYS A 199 11.79 9.23 -3.61
C LYS A 199 12.80 9.66 -2.56
N VAL A 200 13.86 8.88 -2.38
CA VAL A 200 14.97 9.16 -1.47
C VAL A 200 16.28 8.71 -2.13
N ASN A 201 17.39 9.34 -1.77
CA ASN A 201 18.69 8.85 -2.19
C ASN A 201 19.06 7.59 -1.38
N LEU A 202 19.50 6.53 -2.05
CA LEU A 202 19.95 5.29 -1.44
C LEU A 202 21.36 4.98 -1.96
N HIS A 203 22.27 4.70 -1.04
CA HIS A 203 23.61 4.25 -1.31
C HIS A 203 23.75 2.78 -0.87
N LEU A 204 24.42 1.96 -1.67
CA LEU A 204 24.69 0.56 -1.31
C LEU A 204 26.18 0.43 -1.03
N ILE A 205 26.53 0.33 0.25
CA ILE A 205 27.90 0.42 0.76
C ILE A 205 28.49 -0.94 1.09
N HIS A 206 29.80 -1.02 1.24
CA HIS A 206 30.45 -2.23 1.74
C HIS A 206 30.11 -2.44 3.22
N ALA A 207 30.07 -3.71 3.63
CA ALA A 207 29.83 -4.06 5.02
C ALA A 207 30.86 -3.39 5.96
N GLY A 208 30.37 -2.72 7.00
CA GLY A 208 31.18 -2.01 7.99
C GLY A 208 31.76 -0.66 7.55
N ASP A 209 31.41 -0.15 6.36
CA ASP A 209 31.83 1.17 5.88
C ASP A 209 30.85 2.25 6.37
N HIS A 210 30.76 2.44 7.69
CA HIS A 210 30.00 3.55 8.24
C HIS A 210 30.84 4.82 8.11
N GLY A 211 30.40 5.73 7.24
CA GLY A 211 31.04 7.03 7.06
C GLY A 211 31.23 7.75 8.40
N HIS A 212 32.49 8.05 8.72
CA HIS A 212 32.89 8.95 9.80
C HIS A 212 32.63 10.42 9.44
#